data_AF-A0A975H510-F1
#
_entry.id   AF-A0A975H510-F1
#
_cell.length_a   1.000
_cell.length_b   1.000
_cell.length_c   1.000
_cell.angle_alpha   90.00
_cell.angle_beta   90.00
_cell.angle_gamma   90.00
#
_symmetry.space_group_name_H-M   'P 1'
#
loop_
_entity.id
_entity.type
_entity.pdbx_description
1 polymer ?
#
loop_
_entity_poly.entity_id
_entity_poly.type
_entity_poly.pdbx_seq_one_letter_code
_entity_poly.pdbx_strand_id
1 'polypeptide(L)'
;MLMRASDGGVTVAIPIRIQRYSGRRHVVVPQGITTPVNAVASPTALQMALARGHRWLREIESGKARNLAEIADREKIDRSYVSRMVNMTTLAPDIQAAILDETLPEEVVLFDLAIDTPLCWQAQRQLVATVVAKVRSDMGAGKTAPAAQT
;
A
#
# COMPACT_ATOMS: atom_id res chain seq x y z
N MET A 1 -29.82 -17.98 5.65
CA MET A 1 -31.06 -18.77 5.86
C MET A 1 -30.96 -20.03 5.01
N LEU A 2 -31.18 -21.20 5.60
CA LEU A 2 -31.09 -22.51 4.92
C LEU A 2 -32.52 -22.96 4.63
N MET A 3 -32.89 -23.11 3.36
CA MET A 3 -34.20 -23.62 2.94
C MET A 3 -33.98 -24.93 2.18
N ARG A 4 -34.62 -26.01 2.63
CA ARG A 4 -34.64 -27.28 1.89
C ARG A 4 -35.78 -27.24 0.89
N ALA A 5 -35.47 -27.50 -0.38
CA ALA A 5 -36.45 -27.67 -1.44
C ALA A 5 -37.01 -29.10 -1.42
N SER A 6 -38.26 -29.24 -1.85
CA SER A 6 -39.04 -30.48 -1.78
C SER A 6 -38.51 -31.60 -2.67
N ASP A 7 -37.62 -31.28 -3.60
CA ASP A 7 -36.92 -32.17 -4.54
C ASP A 7 -35.62 -32.75 -3.97
N GLY A 8 -35.33 -32.51 -2.68
CA GLY A 8 -34.08 -32.90 -2.03
C GLY A 8 -32.94 -31.90 -2.22
N GLY A 9 -33.16 -30.80 -2.94
CA GLY A 9 -32.21 -29.70 -3.07
C GLY A 9 -32.05 -28.90 -1.77
N VAL A 10 -30.86 -28.36 -1.54
CA VAL A 10 -30.57 -27.49 -0.40
C VAL A 10 -30.18 -26.12 -0.90
N THR A 11 -30.98 -25.10 -0.58
CA THR A 11 -30.73 -23.71 -0.96
C THR A 11 -30.23 -22.94 0.26
N VAL A 12 -29.02 -22.35 0.15
CA VAL A 12 -28.40 -21.55 1.21
C VAL A 12 -28.34 -20.09 0.78
N ALA A 13 -29.07 -19.22 1.48
CA ALA A 13 -28.97 -17.78 1.31
C ALA A 13 -27.94 -17.22 2.32
N ILE A 14 -26.77 -16.84 1.82
CA ILE A 14 -25.68 -16.24 2.61
C ILE A 14 -25.70 -14.72 2.37
N PRO A 15 -25.99 -13.89 3.39
CA PRO A 15 -25.92 -12.45 3.23
C PRO A 15 -24.45 -12.02 3.08
N ILE A 16 -24.07 -11.57 1.90
CA ILE A 16 -22.75 -10.96 1.67
C ILE A 16 -22.85 -9.44 1.81
N ARG A 17 -21.86 -8.84 2.47
CA ARG A 17 -21.67 -7.38 2.46
C ARG A 17 -20.50 -7.07 1.53
N ILE A 18 -20.76 -6.32 0.48
CA ILE A 18 -19.73 -5.84 -0.46
C ILE A 18 -19.29 -4.46 0.01
N GLN A 19 -18.03 -4.33 0.42
CA GLN A 19 -17.44 -3.04 0.77
C GLN A 19 -16.45 -2.60 -0.33
N ARG A 20 -16.36 -1.28 -0.54
CA ARG A 20 -15.45 -0.67 -1.52
C ARG A 20 -14.35 0.12 -0.83
N TYR A 21 -13.09 -0.18 -1.16
CA TYR A 21 -11.94 0.62 -0.75
C TYR A 21 -11.08 0.89 -1.99
N SER A 22 -10.80 2.18 -2.27
CA SER A 22 -10.00 2.63 -3.43
C SER A 22 -10.39 1.97 -4.77
N GLY A 23 -11.70 1.94 -5.08
CA GLY A 23 -12.23 1.38 -6.32
C GLY A 23 -12.32 -0.16 -6.40
N ARG A 24 -11.84 -0.91 -5.40
CA ARG A 24 -11.89 -2.39 -5.36
C ARG A 24 -13.09 -2.89 -4.55
N ARG A 25 -13.68 -4.02 -4.96
CA ARG A 25 -14.78 -4.71 -4.26
C ARG A 25 -14.20 -5.82 -3.40
N HIS A 26 -14.42 -5.78 -2.08
CA HIS A 26 -14.12 -6.88 -1.17
C HIS A 26 -15.42 -7.61 -0.78
N VAL A 27 -15.37 -8.95 -0.78
CA VAL A 27 -16.44 -9.81 -0.26
C VAL A 27 -16.08 -10.18 1.18
N VAL A 28 -16.86 -9.70 2.14
CA VAL A 28 -16.70 -10.08 3.54
C VAL A 28 -17.27 -11.49 3.73
N VAL A 29 -16.42 -12.45 4.07
CA VAL A 29 -16.81 -13.85 4.31
C VAL A 29 -17.44 -13.97 5.71
N PRO A 30 -18.51 -14.77 5.89
CA PRO A 30 -19.13 -15.00 7.19
C PRO A 30 -18.15 -15.59 8.22
N GLN A 31 -18.35 -15.24 9.51
CA GLN A 31 -17.55 -15.78 10.61
C GLN A 31 -17.62 -17.32 10.63
N GLY A 32 -16.46 -17.98 10.60
CA GLY A 32 -16.33 -19.45 10.72
C GLY A 32 -15.66 -20.16 9.54
N ILE A 33 -15.39 -19.47 8.43
CA ILE A 33 -14.59 -20.02 7.32
C ILE A 33 -13.19 -19.39 7.37
N THR A 34 -12.23 -20.13 7.91
CA THR A 34 -10.80 -19.75 7.98
C THR A 34 -9.95 -20.59 7.03
N THR A 35 -10.44 -20.85 5.83
CA THR A 35 -9.54 -21.25 4.74
C THR A 35 -9.02 -19.95 4.10
N PRO A 36 -7.76 -19.55 4.34
CA PRO A 36 -7.13 -18.61 3.44
C PRO A 36 -7.10 -19.33 2.09
N VAL A 37 -7.97 -18.95 1.17
CA VAL A 37 -7.62 -19.11 -0.23
C VAL A 37 -6.30 -18.35 -0.33
N ASN A 38 -5.19 -19.05 -0.52
CA ASN A 38 -3.90 -18.49 -0.87
C ASN A 38 -4.03 -17.83 -2.26
N ALA A 39 -4.90 -16.83 -2.36
CA ALA A 39 -4.86 -15.86 -3.41
C ALA A 39 -3.52 -15.18 -3.18
N VAL A 40 -2.60 -15.35 -4.12
CA VAL A 40 -1.38 -14.54 -4.16
C VAL A 40 -1.84 -13.10 -3.99
N ALA A 41 -1.56 -12.52 -2.83
CA ALA A 41 -1.98 -11.18 -2.52
C ALA A 41 -1.42 -10.28 -3.62
N SER A 42 -2.28 -9.47 -4.23
CA SER A 42 -1.80 -8.51 -5.23
C SER A 42 -0.80 -7.57 -4.56
N PRO A 43 0.32 -7.24 -5.22
CA PRO A 43 1.36 -6.43 -4.61
C PRO A 43 0.81 -5.07 -4.16
N THR A 44 1.31 -4.59 -3.02
CA THR A 44 0.96 -3.28 -2.47
C THR A 44 1.49 -2.15 -3.37
N ALA A 45 0.97 -0.94 -3.17
CA ALA A 45 1.43 0.22 -3.92
C ALA A 45 2.92 0.51 -3.68
N LEU A 46 3.42 0.30 -2.45
CA LEU A 46 4.83 0.47 -2.10
C LEU A 46 5.72 -0.59 -2.74
N GLN A 47 5.29 -1.87 -2.73
CA GLN A 47 6.00 -2.94 -3.44
C GLN A 47 6.07 -2.67 -4.95
N MET A 48 4.95 -2.22 -5.56
CA MET A 48 4.91 -1.83 -6.97
C MET A 48 5.84 -0.65 -7.27
N ALA A 49 5.90 0.34 -6.38
CA ALA A 49 6.78 1.49 -6.53
C ALA A 49 8.26 1.09 -6.47
N LEU A 50 8.62 0.25 -5.51
CA LEU A 50 9.98 -0.28 -5.36
C LEU A 50 10.39 -1.09 -6.61
N ALA A 51 9.51 -1.96 -7.10
CA ALA A 51 9.74 -2.75 -8.30
C ALA A 51 9.93 -1.87 -9.55
N ARG A 52 9.09 -0.83 -9.73
CA ARG A 52 9.23 0.15 -10.81
C ARG A 52 10.53 0.92 -10.72
N GLY A 53 10.88 1.38 -9.52
CA GLY A 53 12.13 2.08 -9.24
C GLY A 53 13.35 1.29 -9.70
N HIS A 54 13.46 0.05 -9.22
CA HIS A 54 14.57 -0.85 -9.60
C HIS A 54 14.59 -1.18 -11.10
N ARG A 55 13.41 -1.41 -11.70
CA ARG A 55 13.32 -1.66 -13.15
C ARG A 55 13.84 -0.47 -13.96
N TRP A 56 13.35 0.73 -13.66
CA TRP A 56 13.69 1.94 -14.39
C TRP A 56 15.14 2.38 -14.15
N LEU A 57 15.65 2.23 -12.93
CA LEU A 57 17.07 2.45 -12.64
C LEU A 57 17.94 1.54 -13.52
N ARG A 58 17.63 0.24 -13.57
CA ARG A 58 18.34 -0.72 -14.42
C ARG A 58 18.26 -0.37 -15.91
N GLU A 59 17.12 0.12 -16.39
CA GLU A 59 16.99 0.57 -17.78
C GLU A 59 17.92 1.75 -18.09
N ILE A 60 18.10 2.69 -17.15
CA ILE A 60 19.04 3.81 -17.30
C ILE A 60 20.48 3.31 -17.25
N GLU A 61 20.84 2.51 -16.25
CA GLU A 61 22.20 1.98 -16.07
C GLU A 61 22.64 1.09 -17.25
N SER A 62 21.70 0.33 -17.82
CA SER A 62 21.96 -0.50 -19.01
C SER A 62 21.98 0.28 -20.32
N GLY A 63 21.69 1.58 -20.31
CA GLY A 63 21.59 2.42 -21.50
C GLY A 63 20.34 2.17 -22.36
N LYS A 64 19.39 1.33 -21.92
CA LYS A 64 18.09 1.13 -22.59
C LYS A 64 17.21 2.38 -22.57
N ALA A 65 17.44 3.27 -21.61
CA ALA A 65 16.86 4.61 -21.58
C ALA A 65 17.98 5.62 -21.28
N ARG A 66 17.97 6.78 -21.95
CA ARG A 66 19.01 7.79 -21.77
C ARG A 66 18.87 8.56 -20.46
N ASN A 67 17.65 8.75 -19.98
CA ASN A 67 17.34 9.49 -18.76
C ASN A 67 15.89 9.23 -18.29
N LEU A 68 15.52 9.85 -17.16
CA LEU A 68 14.17 9.75 -16.58
C LEU A 68 13.07 10.31 -17.49
N ALA A 69 13.36 11.32 -18.33
CA ALA A 69 12.37 11.92 -19.22
C ALA A 69 11.97 10.94 -20.34
N GLU A 70 12.94 10.20 -20.89
CA GLU A 70 12.64 9.17 -21.89
C GLU A 70 11.73 8.06 -21.34
N ILE A 71 11.94 7.66 -20.08
CA ILE A 71 11.06 6.70 -19.41
C ILE A 71 9.67 7.31 -19.20
N ALA A 72 9.59 8.57 -18.78
CA ALA A 72 8.34 9.29 -18.58
C ALA A 72 7.51 9.38 -19.87
N ASP A 73 8.14 9.76 -20.97
CA ASP A 73 7.50 9.86 -22.30
C ASP A 73 6.98 8.50 -22.78
N ARG A 74 7.80 7.45 -22.63
CA ARG A 74 7.45 6.09 -23.05
C ARG A 74 6.29 5.51 -22.24
N GLU A 75 6.31 5.70 -20.93
CA GLU A 75 5.28 5.18 -20.00
C GLU A 75 4.06 6.12 -19.90
N LYS A 76 4.10 7.29 -20.56
CA LYS A 76 3.05 8.34 -20.55
C LYS A 76 2.67 8.80 -19.15
N ILE A 77 3.69 9.06 -18.34
CA ILE A 77 3.58 9.48 -16.94
C ILE A 77 4.45 10.70 -16.71
N ASP A 78 4.18 11.42 -15.63
CA ASP A 78 4.99 12.60 -15.29
C ASP A 78 6.42 12.22 -14.88
N ARG A 79 7.39 13.04 -15.28
CA ARG A 79 8.80 12.85 -14.93
C ARG A 79 9.03 12.81 -13.42
N SER A 80 8.28 13.61 -12.65
CA SER A 80 8.38 13.62 -11.18
C SER A 80 7.91 12.30 -10.60
N TYR A 81 6.92 11.64 -11.22
CA TYR A 81 6.50 10.30 -10.78
C TYR A 81 7.60 9.26 -11.04
N VAL A 82 8.24 9.29 -12.21
CA VAL A 82 9.40 8.41 -12.51
C VAL A 82 10.51 8.63 -11.49
N SER A 83 10.85 9.89 -11.21
CA SER A 83 11.85 10.25 -10.22
C SER A 83 11.51 9.70 -8.84
N ARG A 84 10.25 9.82 -8.39
CA ARG A 84 9.81 9.28 -7.10
C ARG A 84 9.96 7.77 -7.02
N MET A 85 9.64 7.03 -8.08
CA MET A 85 9.83 5.58 -8.08
C MET A 85 11.32 5.22 -8.01
N VAL A 86 12.18 5.91 -8.79
CA VAL A 86 13.63 5.67 -8.75
C VAL A 86 14.21 6.02 -7.38
N ASN A 87 13.73 7.07 -6.72
CA ASN A 87 14.16 7.43 -5.36
C ASN A 87 13.94 6.31 -4.34
N MET A 88 12.90 5.47 -4.51
CA MET A 88 12.64 4.31 -3.64
C MET A 88 13.83 3.34 -3.57
N THR A 89 14.67 3.30 -4.61
CA THR A 89 15.86 2.43 -4.65
C THR A 89 16.99 2.88 -3.71
N THR A 90 16.95 4.14 -3.26
CA THR A 90 17.98 4.75 -2.40
C THR A 90 17.68 4.59 -0.90
N LEU A 91 16.53 4.01 -0.57
CA LEU A 91 16.13 3.71 0.80
C LEU A 91 17.09 2.71 1.46
N ALA A 92 17.22 2.82 2.78
CA ALA A 92 17.98 1.88 3.58
C ALA A 92 17.48 0.44 3.33
N PRO A 93 18.38 -0.56 3.25
CA PRO A 93 18.01 -1.94 2.90
C PRO A 93 16.93 -2.53 3.81
N ASP A 94 16.96 -2.20 5.10
CA ASP A 94 15.96 -2.62 6.09
C ASP A 94 14.58 -1.99 5.85
N ILE A 95 14.52 -0.76 5.32
CA ILE A 95 13.25 -0.13 4.91
C ILE A 95 12.72 -0.79 3.64
N GLN A 96 13.59 -1.10 2.68
CA GLN A 96 13.18 -1.85 1.46
C GLN A 96 12.65 -3.24 1.83
N ALA A 97 13.31 -3.93 2.75
CA ALA A 97 12.84 -5.22 3.28
C ALA A 97 11.48 -5.07 3.98
N ALA A 98 11.30 -4.06 4.85
CA ALA A 98 10.02 -3.82 5.52
C ALA A 98 8.86 -3.52 4.55
N ILE A 99 9.14 -2.90 3.39
CA ILE A 99 8.15 -2.71 2.32
C ILE A 99 7.76 -4.05 1.69
N LEU A 100 8.75 -4.91 1.42
CA LEU A 100 8.54 -6.22 0.80
C LEU A 100 7.81 -7.19 1.74
N ASP A 101 8.18 -7.18 3.02
CA ASP A 101 7.62 -8.03 4.07
C ASP A 101 6.31 -7.47 4.65
N GLU A 102 5.86 -6.30 4.17
CA GLU A 102 4.64 -5.61 4.65
C GLU A 102 4.66 -5.33 6.16
N THR A 103 5.85 -5.13 6.72
CA THR A 103 6.06 -4.80 8.15
C THR A 103 6.24 -3.30 8.40
N LEU A 104 6.21 -2.49 7.34
CA LEU A 104 6.24 -1.04 7.47
C LEU A 104 4.92 -0.57 8.13
N PRO A 105 4.97 0.39 9.06
CA PRO A 105 3.75 0.94 9.67
C PRO A 105 2.79 1.49 8.60
N GLU A 106 1.49 1.20 8.74
CA GLU A 106 0.44 1.56 7.76
C GLU A 106 0.32 3.08 7.55
N GLU A 107 0.79 3.87 8.52
CA GLU A 107 0.81 5.33 8.47
C GLU A 107 1.83 5.88 7.45
N VAL A 108 2.83 5.09 7.08
CA VAL A 108 3.91 5.51 6.17
C VAL A 108 3.46 5.32 4.73
N VAL A 109 3.39 6.42 3.98
CA VAL A 109 2.98 6.41 2.58
C VAL A 109 4.16 6.65 1.65
N LEU A 110 3.96 6.39 0.36
CA LEU A 110 4.98 6.55 -0.68
C LEU A 110 5.63 7.94 -0.67
N PHE A 111 4.85 8.99 -0.43
CA PHE A 111 5.35 10.35 -0.45
C PHE A 111 6.35 10.64 0.68
N ASP A 112 6.20 10.01 1.84
CA ASP A 112 7.14 10.15 2.96
C ASP A 112 8.51 9.56 2.60
N LEU A 113 8.52 8.53 1.74
CA LEU A 113 9.72 7.76 1.37
C LEU A 113 10.36 8.18 0.06
N ALA A 114 9.66 8.94 -0.79
CA ALA A 114 10.09 9.25 -2.15
C ALA A 114 10.37 10.73 -2.41
N ILE A 115 9.88 11.63 -1.55
CA ILE A 115 10.07 13.08 -1.65
C ILE A 115 11.07 13.53 -0.57
N ASP A 116 12.08 14.31 -0.98
CA ASP A 116 13.08 14.93 -0.10
C ASP A 116 13.73 13.96 0.92
N THR A 117 13.84 12.69 0.51
CA THR A 117 14.36 11.62 1.36
C THR A 117 15.85 11.85 1.63
N PRO A 118 16.28 11.91 2.90
CA PRO A 118 17.67 12.16 3.22
C PRO A 118 18.55 11.01 2.73
N LEU A 119 19.75 11.32 2.25
CA LEU A 119 20.71 10.30 1.81
C LEU A 119 21.25 9.45 2.97
N CYS A 120 21.31 10.01 4.19
CA CYS A 120 21.74 9.28 5.37
C CYS A 120 20.65 8.28 5.82
N TRP A 121 20.96 6.98 5.81
CA TRP A 121 20.02 5.93 6.25
C TRP A 121 19.55 6.09 7.69
N GLN A 122 20.39 6.61 8.60
CA GLN A 122 19.94 6.90 9.96
C GLN A 122 18.84 7.97 9.99
N ALA A 123 18.98 9.01 9.18
CA ALA A 123 17.97 10.05 9.04
C ALA A 123 16.69 9.51 8.37
N GLN A 124 16.80 8.57 7.43
CA GLN A 124 15.63 7.90 6.84
C GLN A 124 14.83 7.11 7.88
N ARG A 125 15.49 6.36 8.76
CA ARG A 125 14.83 5.64 9.86
C ARG A 125 14.14 6.59 10.84
N GLN A 126 14.79 7.73 11.15
CA GLN A 126 14.20 8.78 11.99
C GLN A 126 12.98 9.42 11.33
N LEU A 127 13.00 9.62 10.00
CA LEU A 127 11.85 10.12 9.25
C LEU A 127 10.67 9.16 9.39
N VAL A 128 10.87 7.86 9.18
CA VAL A 128 9.83 6.82 9.37
C VAL A 128 9.27 6.87 10.80
N ALA A 129 10.13 6.93 11.81
CA ALA A 129 9.69 7.03 13.21
C ALA A 129 8.88 8.32 13.48
N THR A 130 9.27 9.44 12.87
CA THR A 130 8.60 10.74 13.02
C THR A 130 7.21 10.74 12.40
N VAL A 131 7.06 10.16 11.20
CA VAL A 131 5.76 10.01 10.54
C VAL A 131 4.79 9.23 11.43
N VAL A 132 5.25 8.09 11.97
CA VAL A 132 4.45 7.26 12.88
C VAL A 132 4.07 8.03 14.16
N ALA A 133 5.00 8.76 14.76
CA ALA A 133 4.74 9.53 15.97
C ALA A 133 3.73 10.67 15.75
N LYS A 134 3.82 11.37 14.62
CA LYS A 134 2.91 12.45 14.24
C LYS A 134 1.48 11.93 14.09
N VAL A 135 1.28 10.88 13.31
CA VAL A 135 -0.06 10.32 13.06
C VAL A 135 -0.71 9.80 14.35
N ARG A 136 0.08 9.19 15.25
CA ARG A 136 -0.42 8.76 16.57
C ARG A 136 -0.84 9.94 17.46
N SER A 137 -0.11 11.05 17.40
CA SER A 137 -0.44 12.27 18.15
C SER A 137 -1.72 12.94 17.61
N ASP A 138 -1.88 12.99 16.29
CA ASP A 138 -3.06 13.55 15.63
C ASP A 138 -4.33 12.72 15.91
N MET A 139 -4.21 11.39 15.98
CA MET A 139 -5.33 10.50 16.38
C MET A 139 -5.72 10.65 17.86
N GLY A 140 -4.76 10.99 18.74
CA GLY A 140 -5.03 11.25 20.16
C GLY A 140 -5.80 12.56 20.40
N ALA A 141 -5.62 13.55 19.53
CA ALA A 141 -6.31 14.85 19.62
C ALA A 141 -7.76 14.83 19.07
N GLY A 142 -8.13 13.81 18.29
CA GLY A 142 -9.42 13.73 17.59
C GLY A 142 -10.58 13.08 18.37
N LYS A 143 -10.37 12.62 19.61
CA LYS A 143 -11.42 11.94 20.41
C LYS A 143 -11.92 12.78 21.59
N THR A 144 -12.46 13.96 21.30
CA THR A 144 -13.40 14.65 22.19
C THR A 144 -14.58 15.20 21.39
N ALA A 145 -15.68 14.46 21.33
CA ALA A 145 -17.02 15.01 21.12
C ALA A 145 -18.11 13.97 21.46
N PRO A 146 -19.33 14.36 21.90
CA PRO A 146 -19.76 15.66 22.44
C PRO A 146 -20.28 15.53 23.89
N ALA A 147 -20.20 16.63 24.65
CA ALA A 147 -21.02 16.78 25.84
C ALA A 147 -22.49 16.88 25.40
N ALA A 148 -23.28 15.88 25.77
CA ALA A 148 -24.73 16.01 25.84
C ALA A 148 -25.08 17.08 26.89
N GLN A 149 -25.94 18.03 26.49
CA GLN A 149 -26.71 19.02 27.24
C GLN A 149 -27.34 19.92 26.16
N THR A 150 -28.63 20.15 26.00
CA THR A 150 -29.85 19.96 26.81
C THR A 150 -31.03 19.93 25.83
#